data_AF-A0A7M4D9T3-F1
#
_entry.id   AF-A0A7M4D9T3-F1
#
_cell.length_a   1.000
_cell.length_b   1.000
_cell.length_c   1.000
_cell.angle_alpha   90.00
_cell.angle_beta   90.00
_cell.angle_gamma   90.00
#
_symmetry.space_group_name_H-M   'P 1'
#
loop_
_entity.id
_entity.type
_entity.pdbx_description
1 polymer ?
#
loop_
_entity_poly.entity_id
_entity_poly.type
_entity_poly.pdbx_seq_one_letter_code
_entity_poly.pdbx_strand_id
1 'polypeptide(L)'
;MYEIDISILKEPPKINKKVILEIEPLAPLSMVSDLPGSFYKSLKSPSKKMICGLFENILGWHIDIVDRKNIQKDIILERQKGIKDVIEKRKIKARIEGFQSGSTYIPFLYEYFEVGLSVLPETISYNDLWSKAYRRADADVHPKGTMNISYELIPEKRKRPRDEKNSKKIASPELFDIFKNNIGAFPLFYSTPVNREFIAYSGSIQIGIEINLELLALLKRVLVVNNVCYLGSSEGWVNLNINEL
;
A
#
# COMPACT_ATOMS: atom_id res chain seq x y z
N MET A 1 -20.33 -7.61 10.95
CA MET A 1 -19.69 -6.72 9.96
C MET A 1 -19.43 -5.43 10.70
N TYR A 2 -18.16 -5.06 10.93
CA TYR A 2 -17.84 -3.81 11.62
C TYR A 2 -18.15 -2.64 10.69
N GLU A 3 -18.88 -1.65 11.19
CA GLU A 3 -19.23 -0.45 10.43
C GLU A 3 -18.01 0.48 10.40
N ILE A 4 -17.55 0.87 9.19
CA ILE A 4 -16.41 1.77 9.04
C ILE A 4 -16.91 3.21 9.22
N ASP A 5 -16.49 3.85 10.31
CA ASP A 5 -16.79 5.26 10.56
C ASP A 5 -15.84 6.18 9.77
N ILE A 6 -16.40 6.84 8.76
CA ILE A 6 -15.73 7.85 7.93
C ILE A 6 -16.31 9.26 8.15
N SER A 7 -17.09 9.47 9.21
CA SER A 7 -17.83 10.71 9.46
C SER A 7 -16.94 11.96 9.55
N ILE A 8 -15.69 11.78 10.01
CA ILE A 8 -14.67 12.84 10.07
C ILE A 8 -14.45 13.52 8.71
N LEU A 9 -14.70 12.83 7.59
CA LEU A 9 -14.48 13.32 6.23
C LEU A 9 -15.47 14.40 5.79
N LYS A 10 -16.62 14.54 6.47
CA LYS A 10 -17.69 15.48 6.10
C LYS A 10 -17.25 16.94 6.17
N GLU A 11 -16.45 17.27 7.18
CA GLU A 11 -15.97 18.64 7.42
C GLU A 11 -14.53 18.83 6.93
N PRO A 12 -14.14 20.05 6.52
CA PRO A 12 -12.75 20.35 6.23
C PRO A 12 -11.90 20.27 7.53
N PRO A 13 -10.72 19.64 7.49
CA PRO A 13 -9.89 19.47 8.67
C PRO A 13 -9.32 20.79 9.19
N LYS A 14 -9.14 20.86 10.51
CA LYS A 14 -8.35 21.89 11.18
C LYS A 14 -7.11 21.27 11.78
N ILE A 15 -5.94 21.57 11.23
CA ILE A 15 -4.65 21.11 11.76
C ILE A 15 -4.29 21.99 12.95
N ASN A 16 -4.21 21.41 14.14
CA ASN A 16 -4.14 22.18 15.39
C ASN A 16 -3.36 21.48 16.52
N LYS A 17 -2.80 20.30 16.28
CA LYS A 17 -1.97 19.58 17.25
C LYS A 17 -0.64 19.20 16.64
N LYS A 18 0.42 19.20 17.45
CA LYS A 18 1.75 18.72 17.06
C LYS A 18 2.07 17.47 17.86
N VAL A 19 2.51 16.43 17.19
CA VAL A 19 2.83 15.13 17.78
C VAL A 19 4.09 14.56 17.11
N ILE A 20 4.72 13.60 17.76
CA ILE A 20 5.73 12.74 17.15
C ILE A 20 5.06 11.42 16.80
N LEU A 21 5.03 11.10 15.51
CA LEU A 21 4.74 9.75 15.03
C LEU A 21 6.02 8.93 15.11
N GLU A 22 5.97 7.86 15.87
CA GLU A 22 7.02 6.86 15.94
C GLU A 22 6.59 5.63 15.14
N ILE A 23 7.45 5.23 14.21
CA ILE A 23 7.26 4.05 13.36
C ILE A 23 8.43 3.11 13.63
N GLU A 24 8.17 2.02 14.35
CA GLU A 24 9.14 0.96 14.62
C GLU A 24 9.00 -0.12 13.53
N PRO A 25 10.00 -0.31 12.65
CA PRO A 25 9.94 -1.36 11.64
C PRO A 25 10.09 -2.74 12.27
N LEU A 26 9.09 -3.61 12.05
CA LEU A 26 9.13 -5.03 12.45
C LEU A 26 9.68 -5.93 11.34
N ALA A 27 9.80 -5.37 10.13
CA ALA A 27 10.41 -5.98 8.97
C ALA A 27 11.13 -4.91 8.13
N PRO A 28 12.09 -5.31 7.27
CA PRO A 28 12.67 -4.40 6.29
C PRO A 28 11.60 -3.75 5.41
N LEU A 29 11.73 -2.44 5.21
CA LEU A 29 10.70 -1.66 4.52
C LEU A 29 11.09 -1.42 3.08
N SER A 30 10.09 -1.45 2.20
CA SER A 30 10.26 -0.99 0.82
C SER A 30 9.20 0.07 0.50
N MET A 31 9.61 1.32 0.62
CA MET A 31 8.79 2.51 0.52
C MET A 31 8.96 3.16 -0.85
N VAL A 32 8.48 2.50 -1.90
CA VAL A 32 8.60 2.97 -3.28
C VAL A 32 7.56 4.06 -3.55
N SER A 33 7.98 5.25 -4.01
CA SER A 33 7.08 6.40 -4.21
C SER A 33 6.15 6.29 -5.42
N ASP A 34 6.69 5.75 -6.52
CA ASP A 34 6.01 5.56 -7.81
C ASP A 34 6.47 4.23 -8.41
N LEU A 35 5.70 3.65 -9.34
CA LEU A 35 6.16 2.48 -10.10
C LEU A 35 7.31 2.91 -11.04
N PRO A 36 8.59 2.64 -10.73
CA PRO A 36 9.68 2.94 -11.65
C PRO A 36 9.78 1.77 -12.65
N GLY A 37 10.56 1.94 -13.71
CA GLY A 37 10.75 0.93 -14.76
C GLY A 37 11.30 -0.42 -14.26
N SER A 38 12.59 -0.67 -14.39
CA SER A 38 13.19 -2.00 -14.13
C SER A 38 13.66 -2.23 -12.68
N PHE A 39 13.64 -1.21 -11.83
CA PHE A 39 14.14 -1.29 -10.45
C PHE A 39 13.29 -0.47 -9.48
N TYR A 40 12.92 -1.06 -8.35
CA TYR A 40 12.11 -0.40 -7.32
C TYR A 40 13.00 0.13 -6.19
N LYS A 41 13.38 1.41 -6.27
CA LYS A 41 14.16 2.09 -5.22
C LYS A 41 13.27 2.51 -4.05
N SER A 42 13.71 2.26 -2.82
CA SER A 42 12.96 2.64 -1.62
C SER A 42 13.33 4.06 -1.20
N LEU A 43 12.34 4.83 -0.75
CA LEU A 43 12.58 6.05 0.00
C LEU A 43 13.22 5.71 1.35
N LYS A 44 14.05 6.62 1.88
CA LYS A 44 14.64 6.50 3.22
C LYS A 44 13.69 6.91 4.36
N SER A 45 12.68 7.72 4.04
CA SER A 45 11.62 8.17 4.94
C SER A 45 10.29 8.04 4.21
N PRO A 46 9.19 7.67 4.89
CA PRO A 46 7.89 7.56 4.24
C PRO A 46 7.41 8.90 3.72
N SER A 47 6.74 8.88 2.56
CA SER A 47 6.05 10.05 2.03
C SER A 47 4.74 10.30 2.79
N LYS A 48 4.21 11.52 2.69
CA LYS A 48 2.89 11.86 3.25
C LYS A 48 1.78 10.92 2.77
N LYS A 49 1.83 10.50 1.50
CA LYS A 49 0.87 9.55 0.92
C LYS A 49 0.98 8.17 1.59
N MET A 50 2.19 7.72 1.93
CA MET A 50 2.40 6.46 2.66
C MET A 50 1.92 6.56 4.11
N ILE A 51 2.20 7.67 4.80
CA ILE A 51 1.69 7.92 6.16
C ILE A 51 0.15 7.98 6.15
N CYS A 52 -0.45 8.52 5.09
CA CYS A 52 -1.90 8.52 4.94
C CYS A 52 -2.44 7.07 4.81
N GLY A 53 -1.83 6.26 3.94
CA GLY A 53 -2.19 4.83 3.82
C GLY A 53 -1.98 4.04 5.11
N LEU A 54 -0.95 4.37 5.87
CA LEU A 54 -0.65 3.82 7.19
C LEU A 54 -1.75 4.13 8.21
N PHE A 55 -2.21 5.39 8.29
CA PHE A 55 -3.32 5.79 9.15
C PHE A 55 -4.64 5.15 8.74
N GLU A 56 -4.94 5.09 7.44
CA GLU A 56 -6.13 4.40 6.96
C GLU A 56 -6.07 2.90 7.24
N ASN A 57 -4.90 2.29 7.15
CA ASN A 57 -4.72 0.88 7.49
C ASN A 57 -4.97 0.62 8.98
N ILE A 58 -4.39 1.41 9.88
CA ILE A 58 -4.60 1.19 11.33
C ILE A 58 -6.07 1.42 11.71
N LEU A 59 -6.76 2.37 11.09
CA LEU A 59 -8.21 2.59 11.26
C LEU A 59 -9.09 1.50 10.62
N GLY A 60 -8.50 0.54 9.90
CA GLY A 60 -9.22 -0.53 9.23
C GLY A 60 -9.97 -0.11 7.96
N TRP A 61 -9.58 1.02 7.33
CA TRP A 61 -10.23 1.57 6.13
C TRP A 61 -9.78 0.85 4.85
N HIS A 62 -10.03 -0.46 4.80
CA HIS A 62 -9.76 -1.34 3.67
C HIS A 62 -10.88 -1.28 2.62
N ILE A 63 -11.07 -0.08 2.06
CA ILE A 63 -12.14 0.21 1.11
C ILE A 63 -11.61 0.00 -0.32
N ASP A 64 -12.39 -0.65 -1.18
CA ASP A 64 -12.01 -0.89 -2.56
C ASP A 64 -12.01 0.40 -3.40
N ILE A 65 -11.42 0.34 -4.59
CA ILE A 65 -11.21 1.52 -5.42
C ILE A 65 -12.52 2.12 -5.98
N VAL A 66 -13.55 1.31 -6.22
CA VAL A 66 -14.86 1.77 -6.72
C VAL A 66 -15.56 2.54 -5.62
N ASP A 67 -15.65 1.96 -4.43
CA ASP A 67 -16.25 2.63 -3.28
C ASP A 67 -15.47 3.87 -2.88
N ARG A 68 -14.13 3.84 -2.97
CA ARG A 68 -13.30 5.02 -2.72
C ARG A 68 -13.63 6.19 -3.63
N LYS A 69 -13.88 5.93 -4.92
CA LYS A 69 -14.29 6.96 -5.89
C LYS A 69 -15.68 7.52 -5.58
N ASN A 70 -16.60 6.68 -5.12
CA ASN A 70 -17.95 7.11 -4.76
C ASN A 70 -17.90 8.00 -3.51
N ILE A 71 -17.24 7.53 -2.45
CA ILE A 71 -17.02 8.30 -1.21
C ILE A 71 -16.34 9.64 -1.51
N GLN A 72 -15.32 9.67 -2.38
CA GLN A 72 -14.65 10.92 -2.75
C GLN A 72 -15.62 11.93 -3.38
N LYS A 73 -16.51 11.48 -4.29
CA LYS A 73 -17.54 12.34 -4.88
C LYS A 73 -18.51 12.86 -3.83
N ASP A 74 -18.93 12.01 -2.91
CA ASP A 74 -19.85 12.37 -1.83
C ASP A 74 -19.23 13.40 -0.87
N ILE A 75 -17.96 13.24 -0.51
CA ILE A 75 -17.20 14.21 0.30
C ILE A 75 -17.13 15.57 -0.41
N ILE A 76 -16.83 15.57 -1.73
CA ILE A 76 -16.79 16.81 -2.51
C ILE A 76 -18.16 17.49 -2.49
N LEU A 77 -19.24 16.74 -2.71
CA LEU A 77 -20.60 17.27 -2.70
C LEU A 77 -20.98 17.85 -1.34
N GLU A 78 -20.73 17.12 -0.26
CA GLU A 78 -21.08 17.55 1.09
C GLU A 78 -20.29 18.80 1.50
N ARG A 79 -18.98 18.86 1.20
CA ARG A 79 -18.14 20.03 1.50
C ARG A 79 -18.44 21.24 0.60
N GLN A 80 -19.07 21.05 -0.56
CA GLN A 80 -19.52 22.13 -1.45
C GLN A 80 -20.93 22.64 -1.12
N LYS A 81 -21.64 21.96 -0.23
CA LYS A 81 -23.02 22.29 0.15
C LYS A 81 -23.08 23.67 0.80
N GLY A 82 -24.07 24.48 0.41
CA GLY A 82 -24.21 25.85 0.89
C GLY A 82 -23.22 26.87 0.28
N ILE A 83 -22.19 26.43 -0.46
CA ILE A 83 -21.26 27.33 -1.15
C ILE A 83 -21.90 27.79 -2.47
N LYS A 84 -21.92 29.11 -2.69
CA LYS A 84 -22.41 29.71 -3.94
C LYS A 84 -21.29 30.02 -4.93
N ASP A 85 -20.11 30.38 -4.43
CA ASP A 85 -18.96 30.73 -5.27
C ASP A 85 -18.40 29.50 -5.99
N VAL A 86 -18.34 29.58 -7.32
CA VAL A 86 -17.82 28.54 -8.21
C VAL A 86 -16.31 28.36 -8.02
N ILE A 87 -15.58 29.44 -7.71
CA ILE A 87 -14.13 29.39 -7.52
C ILE A 87 -13.80 28.57 -6.28
N GLU A 88 -14.47 28.83 -5.15
CA GLU A 88 -14.30 28.04 -3.93
C GLU A 88 -14.68 26.57 -4.10
N LYS A 89 -15.76 26.25 -4.83
CA LYS A 89 -16.09 24.85 -5.16
C LYS A 89 -14.97 24.15 -5.93
N ARG A 90 -14.39 24.84 -6.92
CA ARG A 90 -13.25 24.31 -7.69
C ARG A 90 -12.02 24.10 -6.81
N LYS A 91 -11.72 25.00 -5.86
CA LYS A 91 -10.62 24.83 -4.90
C LYS A 91 -10.81 23.61 -4.00
N ILE A 92 -12.02 23.38 -3.50
CA ILE A 92 -12.35 22.18 -2.68
C ILE A 92 -12.10 20.91 -3.48
N LYS A 93 -12.65 20.84 -4.70
CA LYS A 93 -12.47 19.69 -5.58
C LYS A 93 -10.99 19.44 -5.87
N ALA A 94 -10.25 20.50 -6.23
CA ALA A 94 -8.83 20.40 -6.53
C ALA A 94 -7.99 19.93 -5.34
N ARG A 95 -8.32 20.36 -4.11
CA ARG A 95 -7.66 19.85 -2.90
C ARG A 95 -7.92 18.36 -2.71
N ILE A 96 -9.15 17.90 -2.85
CA ILE A 96 -9.51 16.48 -2.61
C ILE A 96 -8.95 15.55 -3.70
N GLU A 97 -8.91 16.01 -4.95
CA GLU A 97 -8.45 15.19 -6.09
C GLU A 97 -6.93 15.32 -6.35
N GLY A 98 -6.29 16.39 -5.89
CA GLY A 98 -4.93 16.78 -6.28
C GLY A 98 -3.81 15.83 -5.84
N PHE A 99 -4.10 14.85 -4.98
CA PHE A 99 -3.10 13.96 -4.37
C PHE A 99 -3.07 12.54 -4.97
N GLN A 100 -3.77 12.35 -6.10
CA GLN A 100 -3.88 11.06 -6.80
C GLN A 100 -2.76 10.78 -7.82
N SER A 101 -1.77 11.65 -7.98
CA SER A 101 -0.65 11.38 -8.89
C SER A 101 0.17 10.15 -8.45
N GLY A 102 0.74 9.44 -9.44
CA GLY A 102 1.71 8.36 -9.21
C GLY A 102 1.16 7.00 -8.76
N SER A 103 -0.10 6.92 -8.33
CA SER A 103 -0.71 5.69 -7.84
C SER A 103 -2.23 5.72 -7.97
N THR A 104 -2.85 4.54 -8.16
CA THR A 104 -4.31 4.37 -8.17
C THR A 104 -4.96 4.56 -6.80
N TYR A 105 -4.17 4.64 -5.73
CA TYR A 105 -4.64 4.87 -4.38
C TYR A 105 -5.19 6.29 -4.18
N ILE A 106 -6.41 6.38 -3.63
CA ILE A 106 -7.11 7.63 -3.29
C ILE A 106 -7.02 7.85 -1.77
N PRO A 107 -6.16 8.76 -1.29
CA PRO A 107 -6.01 9.03 0.14
C PRO A 107 -7.12 9.96 0.66
N PHE A 108 -7.87 9.53 1.68
CA PHE A 108 -8.91 10.32 2.33
C PHE A 108 -8.37 11.24 3.43
N LEU A 109 -7.36 10.79 4.16
CA LEU A 109 -6.81 11.54 5.29
C LEU A 109 -5.71 12.54 4.90
N TYR A 110 -5.46 12.76 3.60
CA TYR A 110 -4.32 13.55 3.14
C TYR A 110 -4.34 15.00 3.64
N GLU A 111 -5.51 15.63 3.73
CA GLU A 111 -5.66 17.00 4.23
C GLU A 111 -5.64 17.09 5.77
N TYR A 112 -5.68 15.97 6.50
CA TYR A 112 -5.88 15.95 7.96
C TYR A 112 -4.58 16.10 8.76
N PHE A 113 -3.43 16.12 8.09
CA PHE A 113 -2.15 16.29 8.75
C PHE A 113 -1.11 16.88 7.79
N GLU A 114 -0.04 17.44 8.34
CA GLU A 114 1.18 17.82 7.63
C GLU A 114 2.38 17.12 8.23
N VAL A 115 3.33 16.79 7.36
CA VAL A 115 4.55 16.05 7.72
C VAL A 115 5.70 17.04 7.86
N GLY A 116 6.30 17.06 9.04
CA GLY A 116 7.46 17.86 9.37
C GLY A 116 8.78 17.10 9.22
N LEU A 117 9.76 17.47 10.02
CA LEU A 117 11.08 16.84 10.03
C LEU A 117 11.02 15.38 10.50
N SER A 118 11.84 14.55 9.87
CA SER A 118 12.04 13.15 10.26
C SER A 118 13.43 12.97 10.86
N VAL A 119 13.50 12.17 11.93
CA VAL A 119 14.73 11.64 12.50
C VAL A 119 14.78 10.17 12.14
N LEU A 120 15.82 9.81 11.39
CA LEU A 120 16.02 8.44 10.91
C LEU A 120 17.14 7.78 11.73
N PRO A 121 16.96 6.53 12.15
CA PRO A 121 18.03 5.74 12.75
C PRO A 121 19.01 5.29 11.65
N GLU A 122 20.09 4.59 12.02
CA GLU A 122 21.01 4.02 11.04
C GLU A 122 20.29 3.00 10.16
N THR A 123 20.63 2.99 8.87
CA THR A 123 19.97 2.15 7.87
C THR A 123 20.95 1.33 7.05
N ILE A 124 20.50 0.14 6.65
CA ILE A 124 21.20 -0.73 5.69
C ILE A 124 20.23 -1.03 4.54
N SER A 125 20.63 -0.70 3.32
CA SER A 125 19.88 -1.03 2.12
C SER A 125 20.37 -2.34 1.51
N TYR A 126 19.46 -3.16 1.01
CA TYR A 126 19.78 -4.33 0.21
C TYR A 126 18.69 -4.58 -0.85
N ASN A 127 19.02 -5.35 -1.88
CA ASN A 127 18.08 -5.72 -2.93
C ASN A 127 17.64 -7.16 -2.75
N ASP A 128 16.34 -7.42 -2.90
CA ASP A 128 15.79 -8.77 -2.86
C ASP A 128 14.61 -8.92 -3.84
N LEU A 129 14.15 -10.16 -4.02
CA LEU A 129 12.99 -10.50 -4.83
C LEU A 129 11.71 -10.01 -4.15
N TRP A 130 10.76 -9.58 -4.98
CA TRP A 130 9.47 -9.08 -4.51
C TRP A 130 8.36 -10.12 -4.74
N SER A 131 7.59 -10.45 -3.71
CA SER A 131 6.39 -11.28 -3.86
C SER A 131 5.23 -10.43 -4.38
N LYS A 132 4.80 -10.67 -5.62
CA LYS A 132 3.62 -10.04 -6.22
C LYS A 132 2.41 -10.96 -6.06
N ALA A 133 1.35 -10.44 -5.46
CA ALA A 133 0.01 -11.03 -5.56
C ALA A 133 -0.64 -10.50 -6.85
N TYR A 134 -0.49 -11.22 -7.96
CA TYR A 134 -0.99 -10.74 -9.25
C TYR A 134 -1.60 -11.88 -10.06
N ARG A 135 -2.92 -11.88 -10.18
CA ARG A 135 -3.66 -12.82 -11.03
C ARG A 135 -3.67 -12.29 -12.47
N ARG A 136 -2.75 -12.75 -13.32
CA ARG A 136 -2.89 -12.62 -14.77
C ARG A 136 -3.02 -13.98 -15.41
N ALA A 137 -4.22 -14.30 -15.86
CA ALA A 137 -4.52 -15.52 -16.60
C ALA A 137 -3.98 -15.48 -18.05
N ASP A 138 -3.58 -14.29 -18.51
CA ASP A 138 -3.21 -13.97 -19.88
C ASP A 138 -1.69 -13.82 -20.09
N ALA A 139 -0.87 -14.12 -19.07
CA ALA A 139 0.59 -14.05 -19.17
C ALA A 139 1.28 -15.25 -18.50
N ASP A 140 2.41 -15.67 -19.06
CA ASP A 140 3.24 -16.79 -18.58
C ASP A 140 4.14 -16.42 -17.37
N VAL A 141 4.10 -15.16 -16.95
CA VAL A 141 4.92 -14.61 -15.85
C VAL A 141 4.58 -15.30 -14.52
N HIS A 142 3.28 -15.55 -14.26
CA HIS A 142 2.82 -16.19 -13.02
C HIS A 142 3.33 -17.62 -12.86
N PRO A 143 3.08 -18.56 -13.80
CA PRO A 143 3.57 -19.93 -13.66
C PRO A 143 5.10 -20.06 -13.75
N LYS A 144 5.81 -19.02 -14.21
CA LYS A 144 7.28 -18.93 -14.16
C LYS A 144 7.81 -18.39 -12.82
N GLY A 145 7.03 -17.59 -12.11
CA GLY A 145 7.43 -16.95 -10.85
C GLY A 145 7.02 -17.72 -9.59
N THR A 146 6.18 -18.75 -9.69
CA THR A 146 5.85 -19.64 -8.57
C THR A 146 6.45 -21.02 -8.78
N MET A 147 7.19 -21.51 -7.78
CA MET A 147 7.66 -22.89 -7.73
C MET A 147 6.56 -23.86 -7.24
N ASN A 148 5.52 -23.32 -6.61
CA ASN A 148 4.46 -24.08 -5.95
C ASN A 148 3.27 -24.24 -6.90
N ILE A 149 2.73 -25.46 -6.99
CA ILE A 149 1.51 -25.84 -7.70
C ILE A 149 0.81 -26.95 -6.89
N SER A 150 -0.49 -27.18 -7.10
CA SER A 150 -1.16 -28.35 -6.53
C SER A 150 -0.42 -29.63 -6.92
N TYR A 151 -0.22 -30.52 -5.94
CA TYR A 151 0.48 -31.79 -6.15
C TYR A 151 -0.20 -32.65 -7.23
N GLU A 152 -1.51 -32.49 -7.41
CA GLU A 152 -2.35 -33.17 -8.41
C GLU A 152 -1.92 -32.84 -9.85
N LEU A 153 -1.36 -31.65 -10.09
CA LEU A 153 -0.90 -31.22 -11.41
C LEU A 153 0.55 -31.59 -11.70
N ILE A 154 1.32 -32.06 -10.71
CA ILE A 154 2.73 -32.43 -10.89
C ILE A 154 2.89 -33.55 -11.94
N PRO A 155 2.08 -34.64 -11.92
CA PRO A 155 2.18 -35.70 -12.93
C PRO A 155 1.91 -35.18 -14.35
N GLU A 156 0.89 -34.33 -14.53
CA GLU A 156 0.54 -33.76 -15.83
C GLU A 156 1.67 -32.84 -16.34
N LYS A 157 2.16 -31.92 -15.49
CA LYS A 157 3.29 -31.04 -15.79
C LYS A 157 4.56 -31.81 -16.16
N ARG A 158 4.76 -33.00 -15.59
CA ARG A 158 5.92 -33.85 -15.90
C ARG A 158 5.85 -34.55 -17.25
N LYS A 159 4.64 -34.79 -17.77
CA LYS A 159 4.41 -35.41 -19.09
C LYS A 159 4.53 -34.43 -20.26
N ARG A 160 4.41 -33.12 -20.01
CA ARG A 160 4.46 -32.09 -21.06
C ARG A 160 5.85 -31.98 -21.72
N PRO A 161 5.88 -31.57 -23.01
CA PRO A 161 7.11 -31.28 -23.74
C PRO A 161 8.08 -30.35 -22.99
N ARG A 162 9.39 -30.64 -23.14
CA ARG A 162 10.47 -29.82 -22.59
C ARG A 162 10.93 -28.76 -23.57
N ASP A 163 11.51 -27.69 -23.05
CA ASP A 163 12.12 -26.65 -23.85
C ASP A 163 13.33 -27.21 -24.60
N GLU A 164 13.39 -26.98 -25.92
CA GLU A 164 14.47 -27.45 -26.79
C GLU A 164 15.85 -26.89 -26.36
N LYS A 165 15.87 -25.67 -25.82
CA LYS A 165 17.11 -25.01 -25.35
C LYS A 165 17.47 -25.40 -23.91
N ASN A 166 16.52 -25.92 -23.14
CA ASN A 166 16.77 -26.35 -21.76
C ASN A 166 15.82 -27.49 -21.36
N SER A 167 16.28 -28.73 -21.52
CA SER A 167 15.51 -29.94 -21.23
C SER A 167 15.05 -30.08 -19.78
N LYS A 168 15.62 -29.30 -18.85
CA LYS A 168 15.18 -29.25 -17.44
C LYS A 168 13.92 -28.42 -17.24
N LYS A 169 13.54 -27.59 -18.22
CA LYS A 169 12.36 -26.72 -18.17
C LYS A 169 11.26 -27.26 -19.09
N ILE A 170 10.02 -27.13 -18.65
CA ILE A 170 8.84 -27.32 -19.51
C ILE A 170 8.83 -26.22 -20.59
N ALA A 171 8.40 -26.55 -21.80
CA ALA A 171 8.25 -25.55 -22.86
C ALA A 171 7.27 -24.45 -22.45
N SER A 172 7.58 -23.19 -22.76
CA SER A 172 6.76 -22.04 -22.32
C SER A 172 5.28 -22.15 -22.74
N PRO A 173 4.93 -22.58 -23.98
CA PRO A 173 3.53 -22.75 -24.38
C PRO A 173 2.78 -23.80 -23.53
N GLU A 174 3.44 -24.90 -23.20
CA GLU A 174 2.85 -26.00 -22.41
C GLU A 174 2.64 -25.59 -20.94
N LEU A 175 3.59 -24.84 -20.38
CA LEU A 175 3.45 -24.27 -19.03
C LEU A 175 2.28 -23.29 -18.96
N PHE A 176 2.09 -22.50 -20.02
CA PHE A 176 0.99 -21.55 -20.11
C PHE A 176 -0.37 -22.25 -20.25
N ASP A 177 -0.45 -23.31 -21.05
CA ASP A 177 -1.67 -24.12 -21.19
C ASP A 177 -2.13 -24.74 -19.86
N ILE A 178 -1.22 -25.41 -19.13
CA ILE A 178 -1.53 -25.97 -17.81
C ILE A 178 -2.04 -24.89 -16.85
N PHE A 179 -1.36 -23.73 -16.83
CA PHE A 179 -1.72 -22.64 -15.94
C PHE A 179 -3.10 -22.08 -16.24
N LYS A 180 -3.37 -21.75 -17.51
CA LYS A 180 -4.64 -21.16 -17.95
C LYS A 180 -5.83 -22.05 -17.63
N ASN A 181 -5.68 -23.36 -17.80
CA ASN A 181 -6.76 -24.32 -17.56
C ASN A 181 -6.93 -24.70 -16.08
N ASN A 182 -5.98 -24.35 -15.21
CA ASN A 182 -5.98 -24.77 -13.80
C ASN A 182 -5.60 -23.64 -12.83
N ILE A 183 -6.05 -22.41 -13.07
CA ILE A 183 -5.66 -21.22 -12.29
C ILE A 183 -5.84 -21.43 -10.77
N GLY A 184 -6.91 -22.09 -10.34
CA GLY A 184 -7.20 -22.35 -8.93
C GLY A 184 -6.21 -23.29 -8.23
N ALA A 185 -5.41 -24.03 -8.99
CA ALA A 185 -4.40 -24.96 -8.48
C ALA A 185 -3.01 -24.33 -8.33
N PHE A 186 -2.85 -23.06 -8.69
CA PHE A 186 -1.63 -22.30 -8.48
C PHE A 186 -1.82 -21.34 -7.29
N PRO A 187 -0.80 -21.14 -6.43
CA PRO A 187 -0.86 -20.11 -5.42
C PRO A 187 -1.01 -18.75 -6.08
N LEU A 188 -1.75 -17.87 -5.41
CA LEU A 188 -2.11 -16.55 -5.93
C LEU A 188 -0.99 -15.51 -5.79
N PHE A 189 0.16 -15.93 -5.28
CA PHE A 189 1.37 -15.12 -5.15
C PHE A 189 2.50 -15.77 -5.96
N TYR A 190 3.32 -14.94 -6.59
CA TYR A 190 4.56 -15.36 -7.22
C TYR A 190 5.67 -14.36 -6.88
N SER A 191 6.91 -14.82 -6.81
CA SER A 191 8.06 -13.92 -6.65
C SER A 191 8.50 -13.47 -8.03
N THR A 192 8.44 -12.16 -8.28
CA THR A 192 8.89 -11.60 -9.56
C THR A 192 10.41 -11.52 -9.58
N PRO A 193 11.09 -11.73 -10.73
CA PRO A 193 12.53 -11.55 -10.84
C PRO A 193 12.96 -10.07 -10.78
N VAL A 194 12.02 -9.13 -10.59
CA VAL A 194 12.34 -7.70 -10.51
C VAL A 194 12.86 -7.38 -9.12
N ASN A 195 14.13 -6.99 -9.05
CA ASN A 195 14.77 -6.57 -7.81
C ASN A 195 14.10 -5.34 -7.21
N ARG A 196 13.86 -5.39 -5.90
CA ARG A 196 13.30 -4.32 -5.09
C ARG A 196 14.28 -4.00 -3.96
N GLU A 197 14.49 -2.72 -3.72
CA GLU A 197 15.29 -2.27 -2.59
C GLU A 197 14.46 -2.34 -1.31
N PHE A 198 15.06 -2.92 -0.28
CA PHE A 198 14.58 -2.94 1.09
C PHE A 198 15.56 -2.17 1.96
N ILE A 199 15.03 -1.50 2.97
CA ILE A 199 15.80 -0.77 3.97
C ILE A 199 15.51 -1.39 5.34
N ALA A 200 16.56 -1.91 5.96
CA ALA A 200 16.53 -2.30 7.36
C ALA A 200 16.93 -1.09 8.22
N TYR A 201 16.15 -0.84 9.27
CA TYR A 201 16.37 0.26 10.22
C TYR A 201 16.83 -0.35 11.55
N SER A 202 17.82 0.28 12.17
CA SER A 202 18.34 -0.12 13.49
C SER A 202 17.45 0.28 14.67
N GLY A 203 16.37 1.03 14.41
CA GLY A 203 15.43 1.48 15.43
C GLY A 203 14.20 2.16 14.83
N SER A 204 13.49 2.93 15.64
CA SER A 204 12.28 3.66 15.23
C SER A 204 12.59 4.88 14.35
N ILE A 205 11.76 5.10 13.34
CA ILE A 205 11.68 6.35 12.59
C ILE A 205 10.79 7.31 13.37
N GLN A 206 11.26 8.53 13.63
CA GLN A 206 10.46 9.56 14.30
C GLN A 206 10.11 10.68 13.32
N ILE A 207 8.85 11.07 13.26
CA ILE A 207 8.35 12.08 12.32
C ILE A 207 7.52 13.09 13.09
N GLY A 208 7.89 14.36 13.02
CA GLY A 208 7.03 15.44 13.52
C GLY A 208 5.79 15.57 12.63
N ILE A 209 4.60 15.53 13.22
CA ILE A 209 3.34 15.66 12.49
C ILE A 209 2.51 16.78 13.11
N GLU A 210 2.01 17.67 12.26
CA GLU A 210 0.92 18.57 12.62
C GLU A 210 -0.39 17.92 12.20
N ILE A 211 -1.29 17.59 13.13
CA ILE A 211 -2.47 16.75 12.89
C ILE A 211 -3.75 17.42 13.36
N ASN A 212 -4.86 17.07 12.72
CA ASN A 212 -6.19 17.40 13.19
C ASN A 212 -6.54 16.62 14.48
N LEU A 213 -7.10 17.33 15.46
CA LEU A 213 -7.45 16.76 16.77
C LEU A 213 -8.39 15.54 16.70
N GLU A 214 -9.39 15.56 15.82
CA GLU A 214 -10.36 14.46 15.70
C GLU A 214 -9.68 13.21 15.11
N LEU A 215 -8.83 13.38 14.09
CA LEU A 215 -8.03 12.28 13.55
C LEU A 215 -7.09 11.71 14.63
N LEU A 216 -6.41 12.58 15.39
CA LEU A 216 -5.54 12.13 16.49
C LEU A 216 -6.31 11.31 17.52
N ALA A 217 -7.51 11.74 17.89
CA ALA A 217 -8.36 11.01 18.84
C ALA A 217 -8.79 9.63 18.31
N LEU A 218 -9.13 9.55 17.01
CA LEU A 218 -9.45 8.27 16.35
C LEU A 218 -8.25 7.32 16.36
N LEU A 219 -7.07 7.81 15.95
CA LEU A 219 -5.84 7.01 15.92
C LEU A 219 -5.48 6.50 17.32
N LYS A 220 -5.47 7.39 18.33
CA LYS A 220 -5.17 7.00 19.72
C LYS A 220 -6.11 5.92 20.24
N ARG A 221 -7.41 6.02 19.93
CA ARG A 221 -8.40 5.01 20.34
C ARG A 221 -8.07 3.64 19.76
N VAL A 222 -7.70 3.57 18.49
CA VAL A 222 -7.38 2.29 17.84
C VAL A 222 -6.03 1.74 18.29
N LEU A 223 -5.03 2.61 18.48
CA LEU A 223 -3.68 2.24 18.94
C LEU A 223 -3.66 1.60 20.33
N VAL A 224 -4.67 1.82 21.18
CA VAL A 224 -4.82 1.10 22.46
C VAL A 224 -5.07 -0.39 22.25
N VAL A 225 -5.72 -0.77 21.14
CA VAL A 225 -6.13 -2.15 20.85
C VAL A 225 -5.17 -2.82 19.87
N ASN A 226 -4.76 -2.11 18.82
CA ASN A 226 -3.83 -2.59 17.83
C ASN A 226 -2.94 -1.45 17.33
N ASN A 227 -1.64 -1.67 17.37
CA ASN A 227 -0.60 -0.75 16.90
C ASN A 227 0.23 -1.33 15.73
N VAL A 228 -0.07 -2.56 15.29
CA VAL A 228 0.61 -3.21 14.18
C VAL A 228 -0.14 -2.97 12.87
N CYS A 229 0.60 -2.56 11.85
CA CYS A 229 0.09 -2.25 10.51
C CYS A 229 1.22 -2.37 9.47
N TYR A 230 0.99 -1.94 8.23
CA TYR A 230 1.99 -2.00 7.17
C TYR A 230 2.32 -0.63 6.56
N LEU A 231 3.59 -0.45 6.16
CA LEU A 231 4.10 0.74 5.50
C LEU A 231 4.68 0.40 4.11
N GLY A 232 4.21 1.13 3.09
CA GLY A 232 4.63 0.93 1.70
C GLY A 232 3.96 -0.27 1.03
N SER A 233 4.20 -1.48 1.53
CA SER A 233 3.53 -2.71 1.08
C SER A 233 3.17 -3.62 2.25
N SER A 234 2.32 -4.61 2.04
CA SER A 234 1.89 -5.58 3.06
C SER A 234 3.01 -6.44 3.66
N GLU A 235 4.22 -6.39 3.09
CA GLU A 235 5.44 -7.02 3.61
C GLU A 235 6.18 -6.14 4.64
N GLY A 236 5.94 -4.82 4.64
CA GLY A 236 6.62 -3.86 5.51
C GLY A 236 5.87 -3.65 6.82
N TRP A 237 5.88 -4.65 7.70
CA TRP A 237 5.19 -4.59 8.99
C TRP A 237 5.86 -3.59 9.91
N VAL A 238 5.05 -2.77 10.58
CA VAL A 238 5.51 -1.74 11.51
C VAL A 238 4.63 -1.71 12.75
N ASN A 239 5.22 -1.29 13.86
CA ASN A 239 4.54 -0.93 15.08
C ASN A 239 4.47 0.61 15.16
N LEU A 240 3.30 1.15 15.51
CA LEU A 240 3.04 2.58 15.57
C LEU A 240 2.83 3.09 16.98
N ASN A 241 3.42 4.25 17.26
CA ASN A 241 3.13 5.00 18.46
C ASN A 241 3.00 6.50 18.13
N ILE A 242 2.18 7.22 18.90
CA ILE A 242 1.98 8.66 18.74
C ILE A 242 2.18 9.34 20.09
N ASN A 243 3.29 10.08 20.20
CA ASN A 243 3.67 10.81 21.40
C ASN A 243 3.25 12.28 21.25
N GLU A 244 2.57 12.84 22.24
CA GLU A 244 2.31 14.28 22.28
C GLU A 244 3.60 15.02 22.65
N LEU A 245 3.79 16.21 22.04
CA LEU A 245 4.89 17.13 22.35
C LEU A 245 4.58 17.98 23.58
#